data_AF-W4VS60-F1
#
_entry.id   AF-W4VS60-F1
#
_cell.length_a   1.000
_cell.length_b   1.000
_cell.length_c   1.000
_cell.angle_alpha   90.00
_cell.angle_beta   90.00
_cell.angle_gamma   90.00
#
_symmetry.space_group_name_H-M   'P 1'
#
loop_
_entity.id
_entity.type
_entity.pdbx_description
1 polymer ?
#
loop_
_entity_poly.entity_id
_entity_poly.type
_entity_poly.pdbx_seq_one_letter_code
_entity_poly.pdbx_strand_id
1 'polypeptide(L)'
;MKMLAPVLWAMVALGVTLLMDVDSASEQSCTTYSNGCSTPLPLPCREYFRPACDKHDSCYYCGKTLGISRTKCDDAFYTDMLALCAKLPLYGYFVCTSRRKRQVASARATPIARSTPWKKALHQKSFLNREARLLIPMRFITCRDWASNYHEAVSLFGGSHYSGTVHETGCEGLSPCLPDH
;
A
#
# COMPACT_ATOMS: atom_id res chain seq x y z
N MET A 1 24.47 -5.24 -44.26
CA MET A 1 23.47 -4.68 -43.34
C MET A 1 22.99 -5.76 -42.36
N LYS A 2 23.63 -5.96 -41.21
CA LYS A 2 23.21 -6.97 -40.19
C LYS A 2 23.60 -6.60 -38.72
N MET A 3 23.64 -5.31 -38.37
CA MET A 3 24.02 -4.88 -37.00
C MET A 3 22.91 -4.11 -36.25
N LEU A 4 21.74 -3.90 -36.87
CA LEU A 4 20.68 -3.09 -36.25
C LEU A 4 19.90 -3.83 -35.16
N ALA A 5 19.75 -5.16 -35.28
CA ALA A 5 18.99 -5.96 -34.33
C ALA A 5 19.55 -5.94 -32.89
N PRO A 6 20.84 -6.20 -32.61
CA PRO A 6 21.34 -6.28 -31.22
C PRO A 6 21.33 -4.93 -30.49
N VAL A 7 21.48 -3.81 -31.21
CA VAL A 7 21.40 -2.46 -30.64
C VAL A 7 19.97 -2.13 -30.20
N LEU A 8 18.97 -2.50 -31.01
CA LEU A 8 17.56 -2.36 -30.66
C LEU A 8 17.20 -3.15 -29.39
N TRP A 9 17.70 -4.37 -29.23
CA TRP A 9 17.45 -5.18 -28.03
C TRP A 9 18.12 -4.61 -26.77
N ALA A 10 19.34 -4.06 -26.88
CA ALA A 10 20.02 -3.44 -25.75
C ALA A 10 19.30 -2.18 -25.24
N MET A 11 18.80 -1.34 -26.15
CA MET A 11 18.04 -0.13 -25.78
C MET A 11 16.71 -0.46 -25.10
N VAL A 12 16.03 -1.54 -25.53
CA VAL A 12 14.80 -2.02 -24.88
C VAL A 12 15.09 -2.52 -23.47
N ALA A 13 16.17 -3.29 -23.27
CA ALA A 13 16.52 -3.79 -21.93
C ALA A 13 16.89 -2.66 -20.95
N LEU A 14 17.69 -1.69 -21.40
CA LEU A 14 18.06 -0.50 -20.61
C LEU A 14 16.83 0.37 -20.26
N GLY A 15 15.89 0.55 -21.21
CA GLY A 15 14.65 1.28 -20.97
C GLY A 15 13.74 0.61 -19.92
N VAL A 16 13.64 -0.72 -19.94
CA VAL A 16 12.81 -1.47 -18.96
C VAL A 16 13.40 -1.44 -17.55
N THR A 17 14.73 -1.51 -17.40
CA THR A 17 15.38 -1.44 -16.08
C THR A 17 15.21 -0.07 -15.40
N LEU A 18 15.28 1.02 -16.16
CA LEU A 18 15.11 2.38 -15.62
C LEU A 18 13.69 2.62 -15.08
N LEU A 19 12.67 2.04 -15.70
CA LEU A 19 11.27 2.21 -15.25
C LEU A 19 11.00 1.55 -13.90
N MET A 20 11.58 0.38 -13.64
CA MET A 20 11.37 -0.37 -12.38
C MET A 20 12.02 0.31 -11.17
N ASP A 21 13.16 0.98 -11.35
CA ASP A 21 13.86 1.70 -10.29
C ASP A 21 13.16 3.01 -9.89
N VAL A 22 12.53 3.70 -10.85
CA VAL A 22 11.77 4.94 -10.59
C VAL A 22 10.53 4.65 -9.74
N ASP A 23 9.76 3.61 -10.06
CA ASP A 23 8.60 3.19 -9.26
C ASP A 23 9.01 2.85 -7.82
N SER A 24 10.12 2.11 -7.66
CA SER A 24 10.64 1.70 -6.35
C SER A 24 11.18 2.87 -5.53
N ALA A 25 11.82 3.84 -6.16
CA ALA A 25 12.30 5.06 -5.51
C ALA A 25 11.14 5.98 -5.10
N SER A 26 10.10 6.09 -5.94
CA SER A 26 8.89 6.87 -5.64
C SER A 26 8.06 6.25 -4.51
N GLU A 27 7.97 4.91 -4.44
CA GLU A 27 7.33 4.24 -3.30
C GLU A 27 8.16 4.41 -2.02
N GLN A 28 9.50 4.35 -2.10
CA GLN A 28 10.36 4.61 -0.96
C GLN A 28 10.23 6.04 -0.43
N SER A 29 10.15 7.05 -1.30
CA SER A 29 10.00 8.44 -0.86
C SER A 29 8.73 8.67 -0.04
N CYS A 30 7.61 8.02 -0.40
CA CYS A 30 6.35 8.17 0.34
C CYS A 30 6.38 7.52 1.73
N THR A 31 7.38 6.69 2.05
CA THR A 31 7.49 6.06 3.37
C THR A 31 8.27 6.87 4.39
N THR A 32 9.01 7.90 3.96
CA THR A 32 9.94 8.68 4.82
C THR A 32 9.25 9.31 6.03
N TYR A 33 8.05 9.86 5.84
CA TYR A 33 7.27 10.54 6.89
C TYR A 33 5.99 9.77 7.25
N SER A 34 5.85 8.54 6.75
CA SER A 34 4.66 7.73 6.92
C SER A 34 4.67 6.96 8.25
N ASN A 35 3.56 7.03 8.98
CA ASN A 35 3.21 6.09 10.05
C ASN A 35 2.24 4.99 9.55
N GLY A 36 1.89 5.01 8.26
CA GLY A 36 1.02 4.08 7.57
C GLY A 36 -0.44 4.28 7.98
N CYS A 37 -1.23 3.20 7.96
CA CYS A 37 -2.65 3.29 8.30
C CYS A 37 -2.93 3.29 9.83
N SER A 38 -2.10 4.02 10.60
CA SER A 38 -2.20 4.07 12.07
C SER A 38 -3.43 4.86 12.48
N THR A 39 -4.53 4.14 12.70
CA THR A 39 -5.82 4.70 13.10
C THR A 39 -6.08 4.42 14.59
N PRO A 40 -6.73 5.35 15.33
CA PRO A 40 -7.11 5.14 16.72
C PRO A 40 -8.00 3.90 16.91
N LEU A 41 -8.82 3.58 15.90
CA LEU A 41 -9.59 2.34 15.84
C LEU A 41 -8.89 1.30 14.93
N PRO A 42 -8.86 0.01 15.32
CA PRO A 42 -8.39 -1.07 14.46
C PRO A 42 -9.34 -1.31 13.29
N LEU A 43 -9.15 -0.55 12.20
CA LEU A 43 -9.85 -0.79 10.94
C LEU A 43 -9.21 -1.99 10.21
N PRO A 44 -10.00 -2.89 9.59
CA PRO A 44 -9.55 -3.87 8.60
C PRO A 44 -8.85 -3.24 7.39
N CYS A 45 -8.25 -4.05 6.53
CA CYS A 45 -7.63 -3.59 5.28
C CYS A 45 -6.39 -2.69 5.42
N ARG A 46 -5.86 -2.48 6.64
CA ARG A 46 -4.63 -1.70 6.91
C ARG A 46 -3.47 -2.01 5.96
N GLU A 47 -3.13 -3.27 5.80
CA GLU A 47 -2.02 -3.65 4.91
C GLU A 47 -2.31 -3.40 3.44
N TYR A 48 -3.59 -3.51 3.05
CA TYR A 48 -4.02 -3.35 1.68
C TYR A 48 -4.02 -1.87 1.26
N PHE A 49 -4.50 -0.98 2.15
CA PHE A 49 -4.50 0.47 1.93
C PHE A 49 -3.19 1.16 2.28
N ARG A 50 -2.18 0.42 2.74
CA ARG A 50 -0.89 1.02 3.14
C ARG A 50 -0.28 1.96 2.09
N PRO A 51 -0.26 1.63 0.78
CA PRO A 51 0.28 2.56 -0.22
C PRO A 51 -0.46 3.92 -0.25
N ALA A 52 -1.78 3.92 -0.05
CA ALA A 52 -2.58 5.15 0.02
C ALA A 52 -2.31 5.92 1.33
N CYS A 53 -2.18 5.21 2.45
CA CYS A 53 -1.84 5.82 3.73
C CYS A 53 -0.44 6.46 3.70
N ASP A 54 0.56 5.81 3.09
CA ASP A 54 1.92 6.33 2.99
C ASP A 54 1.96 7.66 2.19
N LYS A 55 1.19 7.75 1.10
CA LYS A 55 1.00 9.00 0.35
C LYS A 55 0.26 10.06 1.15
N HIS A 56 -0.81 9.69 1.85
CA HIS A 56 -1.61 10.61 2.67
C HIS A 56 -0.76 11.25 3.77
N ASP A 57 0.04 10.46 4.49
CA ASP A 57 0.94 10.96 5.53
C ASP A 57 1.98 11.92 4.96
N SER A 58 2.54 11.62 3.78
CA SER A 58 3.46 12.52 3.07
C SER A 58 2.79 13.85 2.70
N CYS A 59 1.53 13.80 2.24
CA CYS A 59 0.72 15.00 1.98
C CYS A 59 0.41 15.77 3.26
N TYR A 60 0.13 15.09 4.37
CA TYR A 60 -0.10 15.73 5.67
C TYR A 60 1.14 16.41 6.22
N TYR A 61 2.33 15.87 5.94
CA TYR A 61 3.60 16.46 6.34
C TYR A 61 3.91 17.73 5.54
N CYS A 62 3.76 17.69 4.21
CA CYS A 62 4.20 18.77 3.32
C CYS A 62 3.10 19.71 2.81
N GLY A 63 1.84 19.33 2.96
CA GLY A 63 0.72 19.98 2.28
C GLY A 63 0.65 21.47 2.58
N LYS A 64 0.83 21.87 3.85
CA LYS A 64 0.76 23.27 4.24
C LYS A 64 1.91 24.09 3.67
N THR A 65 3.12 23.53 3.63
CA THR A 65 4.29 24.17 3.01
C THR A 65 4.08 24.40 1.52
N LEU A 66 3.41 23.45 0.84
CA LEU A 66 3.19 23.48 -0.61
C LEU A 66 1.84 24.08 -1.02
N GLY A 67 1.08 24.67 -0.07
CA GLY A 67 -0.22 25.28 -0.36
C GLY A 67 -1.33 24.28 -0.72
N ILE A 68 -1.14 22.99 -0.45
CA ILE A 68 -2.16 21.95 -0.56
C ILE A 68 -3.04 22.05 0.70
N SER A 69 -4.36 21.88 0.57
CA SER A 69 -5.25 21.87 1.74
C SER A 69 -5.34 20.47 2.34
N ARG A 70 -5.65 20.38 3.64
CA ARG A 70 -5.93 19.09 4.30
C ARG A 70 -7.00 18.30 3.55
N THR A 71 -8.11 18.95 3.19
CA THR A 71 -9.19 18.34 2.43
C THR A 71 -8.71 17.76 1.10
N LYS A 72 -7.82 18.46 0.39
CA LYS A 72 -7.23 17.94 -0.85
C LYS A 72 -6.38 16.69 -0.62
N CYS A 73 -5.64 16.62 0.50
CA CYS A 73 -4.95 15.39 0.90
C CYS A 73 -5.95 14.26 1.22
N ASP A 74 -7.01 14.55 1.96
CA ASP A 74 -8.03 13.57 2.36
C ASP A 74 -8.78 13.01 1.13
N ASP A 75 -9.16 13.87 0.18
CA ASP A 75 -9.83 13.49 -1.07
C ASP A 75 -8.92 12.64 -1.97
N ALA A 76 -7.64 12.99 -2.07
CA ALA A 76 -6.64 12.21 -2.81
C ALA A 76 -6.42 10.84 -2.16
N PHE A 77 -6.37 10.78 -0.82
CA PHE A 77 -6.30 9.52 -0.08
C PHE A 77 -7.49 8.61 -0.36
N TYR A 78 -8.71 9.16 -0.37
CA TYR A 78 -9.90 8.39 -0.74
C TYR A 78 -9.81 7.85 -2.17
N THR A 79 -9.38 8.69 -3.11
CA THR A 79 -9.20 8.33 -4.52
C THR A 79 -8.17 7.21 -4.69
N ASP A 80 -7.02 7.29 -4.01
CA ASP A 80 -5.99 6.26 -4.02
C ASP A 80 -6.49 4.93 -3.47
N MET A 81 -7.26 4.95 -2.37
CA MET A 81 -7.89 3.73 -1.83
C MET A 81 -8.90 3.12 -2.81
N LEU A 82 -9.71 3.94 -3.50
CA LEU A 82 -10.63 3.45 -4.52
C LEU A 82 -9.89 2.86 -5.73
N ALA A 83 -8.76 3.45 -6.12
CA ALA A 83 -7.90 2.92 -7.18
C ALA A 83 -7.28 1.57 -6.80
N LEU A 84 -6.91 1.38 -5.53
CA LEU A 84 -6.54 0.06 -5.01
C LEU A 84 -7.73 -0.90 -5.14
N CYS A 85 -8.91 -0.53 -4.62
CA CYS A 85 -10.10 -1.39 -4.69
C CYS A 85 -10.48 -1.81 -6.12
N ALA A 86 -10.27 -0.94 -7.12
CA ALA A 86 -10.54 -1.26 -8.53
C ALA A 86 -9.65 -2.39 -9.08
N LYS A 87 -8.50 -2.67 -8.46
CA LYS A 87 -7.58 -3.76 -8.84
C LYS A 87 -8.00 -5.12 -8.28
N LEU A 88 -9.02 -5.20 -7.42
CA LEU A 88 -9.43 -6.45 -6.79
C LEU A 88 -10.29 -7.31 -7.73
N PRO A 89 -10.01 -8.62 -7.81
CA PRO A 89 -10.98 -9.56 -8.40
C PRO A 89 -12.22 -9.65 -7.51
N LEU A 90 -13.36 -10.10 -8.05
CA LEU A 90 -14.66 -10.16 -7.34
C LEU A 90 -14.59 -10.82 -5.95
N TYR A 91 -13.73 -11.81 -5.72
CA TYR A 91 -13.52 -12.42 -4.40
C TYR A 91 -12.67 -11.57 -3.44
N GLY A 92 -11.70 -10.81 -3.97
CA GLY A 92 -10.90 -9.85 -3.18
C GLY A 92 -11.68 -8.59 -2.82
N TYR A 93 -12.78 -8.30 -3.53
CA TYR A 93 -13.65 -7.15 -3.22
C TYR A 93 -14.24 -7.19 -1.81
N PHE A 94 -14.44 -8.39 -1.25
CA PHE A 94 -15.01 -8.62 0.09
C PHE A 94 -13.95 -8.84 1.17
N VAL A 95 -12.72 -9.17 0.78
CA VAL A 95 -11.61 -9.42 1.70
C VAL A 95 -10.40 -8.71 1.11
N CYS A 96 -9.96 -7.63 1.76
CA CYS A 96 -8.78 -6.84 1.39
C CYS A 96 -7.49 -7.67 1.46
N THR A 97 -7.35 -8.58 0.50
CA THR A 97 -6.27 -9.54 0.42
C THR A 97 -5.04 -8.79 -0.06
N SER A 98 -4.08 -8.56 0.83
CA SER A 98 -2.76 -8.05 0.47
C SER A 98 -2.03 -9.12 -0.35
N ARG A 99 -2.14 -9.08 -1.69
CA ARG A 99 -1.18 -9.78 -2.56
C ARG A 99 0.14 -9.00 -2.58
N ARG A 100 0.80 -8.81 -1.43
CA ARG A 100 2.25 -8.62 -1.48
C ARG A 100 2.80 -9.94 -1.99
N LYS A 101 3.17 -10.00 -3.27
CA LYS A 101 4.16 -10.97 -3.71
C LYS A 101 5.37 -10.70 -2.81
N ARG A 102 5.53 -11.49 -1.75
CA ARG A 102 6.81 -11.65 -1.08
C ARG A 102 7.76 -12.20 -2.14
N GLN A 103 8.38 -11.34 -2.93
CA GLN A 103 9.71 -11.64 -3.46
C GLN A 103 10.66 -11.50 -2.27
N VAL A 104 10.55 -12.40 -1.30
CA VAL A 104 11.69 -12.68 -0.45
C VAL A 104 12.62 -13.45 -1.36
N ALA A 105 13.65 -12.79 -1.87
CA ALA A 105 14.83 -13.48 -2.36
C ALA A 105 15.28 -14.41 -1.22
N SER A 106 14.95 -15.68 -1.34
CA SER A 106 15.31 -16.75 -0.41
C SER A 106 16.80 -17.05 -0.56
N ALA A 107 17.65 -16.11 -0.14
CA ALA A 107 19.10 -16.26 -0.14
C ALA A 107 19.63 -16.44 1.29
N ARG A 108 18.98 -17.31 2.09
CA ARG A 108 19.52 -18.03 3.26
C ARG A 108 18.38 -18.69 4.03
N ALA A 109 17.94 -19.86 3.56
CA ALA A 109 17.26 -20.81 4.43
C ALA A 109 18.30 -21.86 4.84
N THR A 110 18.81 -21.76 6.07
CA THR A 110 19.58 -22.83 6.71
C THR A 110 18.67 -24.06 6.91
N PRO A 111 19.17 -25.29 6.72
CA PRO A 111 18.36 -26.48 6.82
C PRO A 111 18.30 -26.93 8.27
N ILE A 112 17.37 -26.37 9.06
CA ILE A 112 17.03 -26.94 10.37
C ILE A 112 15.52 -27.08 10.46
N ALA A 113 15.03 -28.31 10.28
CA ALA A 113 14.06 -28.98 11.13
C ALA A 113 13.37 -30.15 10.39
N ARG A 114 14.00 -31.33 10.47
CA ARG A 114 13.26 -32.60 10.46
C ARG A 114 12.51 -32.70 11.79
N SER A 115 11.21 -32.43 11.80
CA SER A 115 10.27 -33.07 12.73
C SER A 115 8.86 -33.07 12.12
N THR A 116 8.34 -34.28 11.94
CA THR A 116 7.29 -34.65 10.98
C THR A 116 5.87 -34.93 11.54
N PRO A 117 5.51 -34.77 12.83
CA PRO A 117 4.09 -34.92 13.23
C PRO A 117 3.30 -33.61 13.36
N TRP A 118 3.93 -32.53 13.84
CA TRP A 118 3.21 -31.30 14.26
C TRP A 118 2.66 -30.46 13.11
N LYS A 119 3.26 -30.58 11.92
CA LYS A 119 2.79 -29.87 10.72
C LYS A 119 1.38 -30.32 10.30
N LYS A 120 1.01 -31.61 10.46
CA LYS A 120 -0.34 -32.09 10.13
C LYS A 120 -1.39 -31.58 11.12
N ALA A 121 -1.08 -31.54 12.42
CA ALA A 121 -2.00 -31.03 13.45
C ALA A 121 -2.25 -29.51 13.35
N LEU A 122 -1.21 -28.73 13.01
CA LEU A 122 -1.35 -27.30 12.73
C LEU A 122 -2.16 -27.03 11.45
N HIS A 123 -2.01 -27.85 10.42
CA HIS A 123 -2.78 -27.72 9.17
C HIS A 123 -4.27 -28.04 9.36
N GLN A 124 -4.60 -29.00 10.23
CA GLN A 124 -5.98 -29.38 10.51
C GLN A 124 -6.71 -28.34 11.39
N LYS A 125 -6.02 -27.76 12.38
CA LYS A 125 -6.57 -26.64 13.17
C LYS A 125 -6.68 -25.34 12.37
N SER A 126 -5.80 -25.10 11.39
CA SER A 126 -5.93 -23.92 10.52
C SER A 126 -7.10 -24.05 9.55
N PHE A 127 -7.43 -25.26 9.10
CA PHE A 127 -8.56 -25.52 8.20
C PHE A 127 -9.91 -25.25 8.90
N LEU A 128 -10.09 -25.76 10.11
CA LEU A 128 -11.33 -25.54 10.90
C LEU A 128 -11.49 -24.07 11.35
N ASN A 129 -10.39 -23.33 11.51
CA ASN A 129 -10.43 -21.90 11.84
C ASN A 129 -10.58 -21.00 10.60
N ARG A 130 -10.37 -21.55 9.39
CA ARG A 130 -10.61 -20.85 8.12
C ARG A 130 -12.10 -20.83 7.76
N GLU A 131 -12.82 -21.89 8.11
CA GLU A 131 -14.28 -21.96 7.90
C GLU A 131 -15.09 -21.24 8.99
N ALA A 132 -14.58 -21.19 10.23
CA ALA A 132 -15.23 -20.42 11.31
C ALA A 132 -15.24 -18.89 11.07
N ARG A 133 -14.40 -18.37 10.17
CA ARG A 133 -14.45 -16.95 9.73
C ARG A 133 -15.48 -16.67 8.64
N LEU A 134 -16.12 -17.70 8.07
CA LEU A 134 -17.05 -17.58 6.95
C LEU A 134 -18.53 -17.60 7.37
N LEU A 135 -18.84 -17.75 8.66
CA LEU A 135 -20.20 -18.02 9.15
C LEU A 135 -20.74 -16.99 10.16
N ILE A 136 -20.34 -15.73 10.05
CA ILE A 136 -21.10 -14.62 10.65
C ILE A 136 -21.60 -13.77 9.49
N PRO A 137 -22.91 -13.52 9.35
CA PRO A 137 -23.45 -12.62 8.33
C PRO A 137 -23.15 -11.17 8.74
N MET A 138 -21.86 -10.81 8.77
CA MET A 138 -21.48 -9.43 8.58
C MET A 138 -22.02 -9.06 7.21
N ARG A 139 -22.85 -8.00 7.15
CA ARG A 139 -23.06 -7.25 5.89
C ARG A 139 -21.75 -7.26 5.15
N PHE A 140 -21.74 -7.69 3.88
CA PHE A 140 -20.53 -7.81 3.10
C PHE A 140 -19.91 -6.42 2.90
N ILE A 141 -19.14 -5.92 3.88
CA ILE A 141 -18.46 -4.62 3.81
C ILE A 141 -17.40 -4.77 2.72
N THR A 142 -17.57 -3.99 1.68
CA THR A 142 -16.73 -4.03 0.50
C THR A 142 -15.44 -3.25 0.72
N CYS A 143 -14.45 -3.43 -0.16
CA CYS A 143 -13.26 -2.60 -0.17
C CYS A 143 -13.60 -1.10 -0.22
N ARG A 144 -14.61 -0.70 -1.02
CA ARG A 144 -15.02 0.71 -1.13
C ARG A 144 -15.65 1.21 0.17
N ASP A 145 -16.44 0.39 0.84
CA ASP A 145 -17.01 0.75 2.14
C ASP A 145 -15.91 0.98 3.18
N TRP A 146 -14.87 0.14 3.17
CA TRP A 146 -13.70 0.37 4.02
C TRP A 146 -12.96 1.66 3.63
N ALA A 147 -12.73 1.92 2.34
CA ALA A 147 -12.12 3.17 1.89
C ALA A 147 -12.91 4.39 2.40
N SER A 148 -14.25 4.34 2.36
CA SER A 148 -15.11 5.40 2.88
C SER A 148 -14.95 5.58 4.39
N ASN A 149 -14.91 4.49 5.17
CA ASN A 149 -14.69 4.55 6.63
C ASN A 149 -13.33 5.17 6.99
N TYR A 150 -12.28 4.84 6.22
CA TYR A 150 -10.96 5.45 6.40
C TYR A 150 -10.98 6.95 6.10
N HIS A 151 -11.61 7.35 4.99
CA HIS A 151 -11.73 8.75 4.61
C HIS A 151 -12.52 9.58 5.64
N GLU A 152 -13.66 9.04 6.10
CA GLU A 152 -14.46 9.68 7.15
C GLU A 152 -13.66 9.84 8.44
N ALA A 153 -12.92 8.81 8.85
CA ALA A 153 -12.08 8.88 10.04
C ALA A 153 -11.01 9.99 9.95
N VAL A 154 -10.30 10.14 8.82
CA VAL A 154 -9.30 11.19 8.67
C VAL A 154 -9.92 12.58 8.50
N SER A 155 -11.08 12.68 7.86
CA SER A 155 -11.80 13.97 7.75
C SER A 155 -12.22 14.51 9.12
N LEU A 156 -12.65 13.62 10.03
CA LEU A 156 -13.07 13.96 11.39
C LEU A 156 -11.90 14.18 12.35
N PHE A 157 -10.89 13.31 12.32
CA PHE A 157 -9.83 13.26 13.35
C PHE A 157 -8.44 13.61 12.84
N GLY A 158 -8.21 13.66 11.53
CA GLY A 158 -6.90 13.90 10.93
C GLY A 158 -6.38 15.34 11.11
N GLY A 159 -7.23 16.29 11.48
CA GLY A 159 -6.82 17.69 11.66
C GLY A 159 -5.63 17.91 12.60
N SER A 160 -5.48 17.09 13.65
CA SER A 160 -4.34 17.17 14.57
C SER A 160 -3.03 16.64 14.00
N HIS A 161 -3.09 15.87 12.92
CA HIS A 161 -1.93 15.28 12.24
C HIS A 161 -1.49 16.10 11.02
N TYR A 162 -2.31 17.04 10.57
CA TYR A 162 -1.96 17.92 9.48
C TYR A 162 -0.88 18.91 9.94
N SER A 163 0.33 18.76 9.40
CA SER A 163 1.49 19.48 9.89
C SER A 163 1.39 20.98 9.63
N GLY A 164 2.10 21.73 10.48
CA GLY A 164 2.42 23.13 10.22
C GLY A 164 3.28 23.31 8.97
N THR A 165 3.75 24.53 8.74
CA THR A 165 4.78 24.77 7.72
C THR A 165 6.08 24.10 8.18
N VAL A 166 6.62 23.22 7.35
CA VAL A 166 7.94 22.59 7.50
C VAL A 166 8.95 23.23 6.54
N HIS A 167 10.25 22.97 6.73
CA HIS A 167 11.28 23.39 5.77
C HIS A 167 11.04 22.77 4.40
N GLU A 168 11.12 23.58 3.33
CA GLU A 168 10.89 23.15 1.95
C GLU A 168 11.77 21.98 1.52
N THR A 169 13.01 21.93 2.00
CA THR A 169 13.95 20.82 1.74
C THR A 169 13.46 19.47 2.28
N GLY A 170 12.59 19.47 3.29
CA GLY A 170 11.94 18.25 3.80
C GLY A 170 10.85 17.71 2.87
N CYS A 171 10.44 18.49 1.86
CA CYS A 171 9.44 18.10 0.88
C CYS A 171 10.04 17.70 -0.48
N GLU A 172 11.35 17.84 -0.65
CA GLU A 172 12.06 17.42 -1.85
C GLU A 172 11.91 15.91 -2.07
N GLY A 173 11.55 15.53 -3.30
CA GLY A 173 11.36 14.12 -3.66
C GLY A 173 10.00 13.52 -3.28
N LEU A 174 9.13 14.24 -2.56
CA LEU A 174 7.78 13.76 -2.23
C LEU A 174 6.72 14.07 -3.30
N SER A 175 7.09 14.79 -4.36
CA SER A 175 6.18 15.11 -5.47
C SER A 175 5.33 13.92 -5.96
N PRO A 176 5.86 12.70 -6.17
CA PRO A 176 5.05 11.54 -6.60
C PRO A 176 3.98 11.09 -5.58
N CYS A 177 4.10 11.53 -4.33
CA CYS A 177 3.20 11.20 -3.23
C CYS A 177 2.11 12.25 -3.04
N LEU A 178 2.23 13.41 -3.67
CA LEU A 178 1.32 14.53 -3.52
C LEU A 178 0.17 14.43 -4.54
N PRO A 179 -1.00 15.03 -4.24
CA PRO A 179 -2.11 15.10 -5.18
C PRO A 179 -1.71 15.82 -6.48
N ASP A 180 -2.29 15.36 -7.60
CA ASP A 180 -2.14 15.94 -8.96
C ASP A 180 -0.73 15.87 -9.60
N HIS A 181 0.08 14.87 -9.20
CA HIS A 181 1.37 14.54 -9.84
C HIS A 181 1.31 13.30 -10.73
#